data_AF-A0A0G0PTY1-F1
#
_entry.id   AF-A0A0G0PTY1-F1
#
_cell.length_a   1.000
_cell.length_b   1.000
_cell.length_c   1.000
_cell.angle_alpha   90.00
_cell.angle_beta   90.00
_cell.angle_gamma   90.00
#
_symmetry.space_group_name_H-M   'P 1'
#
loop_
_entity.id
_entity.type
_entity.pdbx_description
1 polymer ?
#
loop_
_entity_poly.entity_id
_entity_poly.type
_entity_poly.pdbx_seq_one_letter_code
_entity_poly.pdbx_strand_id
1 'polypeptide(L)'
;MKLSKKDNQKQNGIALLLTVVILSIVALIAVLIANIVIVQLKLAKDIGDSQVAIYAADSGVEWQLYQIKKGVSVASPAMLNGATIGTTVTGVAPSFTIKSLGSYQSVKRQFEVSF
;
A
#
# COMPACT_ATOMS: atom_id res chain seq x y z
N MET A 1 37.05 -12.96 -68.09
CA MET A 1 36.42 -11.97 -67.18
C MET A 1 35.82 -12.75 -66.01
N LYS A 2 36.50 -12.81 -64.86
CA LYS A 2 36.02 -13.50 -63.65
C LYS A 2 35.46 -12.46 -62.68
N LEU A 3 34.17 -12.51 -62.41
CA LEU A 3 33.50 -11.65 -61.43
C LEU A 3 33.76 -12.20 -60.02
N SER A 4 34.50 -11.45 -59.22
CA SER A 4 34.81 -11.75 -57.82
C SER A 4 33.56 -11.52 -56.96
N LYS A 5 33.05 -12.59 -56.33
CA LYS A 5 31.95 -12.54 -55.36
C LYS A 5 32.46 -11.86 -54.08
N LYS A 6 32.00 -10.63 -53.84
CA LYS A 6 32.32 -9.82 -52.66
C LYS A 6 31.57 -10.35 -51.43
N ASP A 7 32.28 -10.43 -50.31
CA ASP A 7 31.92 -11.07 -49.04
C ASP A 7 30.60 -10.60 -48.40
N ASN A 8 29.59 -11.48 -48.36
CA ASN A 8 28.36 -11.33 -47.55
C ASN A 8 28.54 -11.73 -46.06
N GLN A 9 29.75 -12.14 -45.64
CA GLN A 9 30.00 -12.68 -44.29
C GLN A 9 30.16 -11.60 -43.20
N LYS A 10 30.47 -10.35 -43.57
CA LYS A 10 30.73 -9.26 -42.59
C LYS A 10 29.47 -8.60 -42.01
N GLN A 11 28.31 -8.73 -42.65
CA GLN A 11 27.07 -8.07 -42.22
C GLN A 11 26.29 -8.86 -41.14
N ASN A 12 26.53 -10.16 -41.01
CA ASN A 12 25.77 -11.06 -40.13
C ASN A 12 26.07 -10.83 -38.63
N GLY A 13 27.30 -10.46 -38.26
CA GLY A 13 27.67 -10.22 -36.86
C GLY A 13 27.06 -8.94 -36.27
N ILE A 14 26.92 -7.90 -37.10
CA ILE A 14 26.29 -6.63 -36.70
C ILE A 14 24.78 -6.80 -36.51
N ALA A 15 24.14 -7.60 -37.37
CA ALA A 15 22.73 -7.95 -37.22
C ALA A 15 22.46 -8.69 -35.90
N LEU A 16 23.33 -9.64 -35.52
CA LEU A 16 23.24 -10.35 -34.24
C LEU A 16 23.42 -9.41 -33.03
N LEU A 17 24.37 -8.49 -33.11
CA LEU A 17 24.58 -7.53 -32.03
C LEU A 17 23.37 -6.59 -31.86
N LEU A 18 22.79 -6.13 -32.99
CA LEU A 18 21.61 -5.29 -32.99
C LEU A 18 20.40 -6.01 -32.39
N THR A 19 20.18 -7.29 -32.71
CA THR A 19 19.07 -8.06 -32.13
C THR A 19 19.24 -8.24 -30.62
N VAL A 20 20.47 -8.51 -30.14
CA VAL A 20 20.74 -8.62 -28.70
C VAL A 20 20.47 -7.29 -27.98
N VAL A 21 20.85 -6.16 -28.55
CA VAL A 21 20.57 -4.83 -27.97
C VAL A 21 19.06 -4.59 -27.91
N ILE A 22 18.33 -4.87 -28.98
CA ILE A 22 16.87 -4.71 -29.02
C ILE A 22 16.19 -5.61 -27.97
N LEU A 23 16.59 -6.88 -27.89
CA LEU A 23 16.06 -7.83 -26.90
C LEU A 23 16.36 -7.38 -25.46
N SER A 24 17.54 -6.81 -25.22
CA SER A 24 17.91 -6.27 -23.91
C SER A 24 17.00 -5.10 -23.52
N ILE A 25 16.72 -4.19 -24.45
CA ILE A 25 15.81 -3.06 -24.21
C ILE A 25 14.38 -3.56 -23.93
N VAL A 26 13.89 -4.53 -24.71
CA VAL A 26 12.55 -5.12 -24.50
C VAL A 26 12.47 -5.82 -23.14
N ALA A 27 13.49 -6.57 -22.75
CA ALA A 27 13.55 -7.23 -21.45
C ALA A 27 13.52 -6.21 -20.30
N LEU A 28 14.25 -5.10 -20.41
CA LEU A 28 14.23 -4.02 -19.42
C LEU A 28 12.83 -3.40 -19.28
N ILE A 29 12.14 -3.16 -20.38
CA ILE A 29 10.76 -2.63 -20.37
C ILE A 29 9.81 -3.62 -19.67
N ALA A 30 9.94 -4.91 -19.97
CA ALA A 30 9.11 -5.94 -19.35
C ALA A 30 9.29 -5.99 -17.82
N VAL A 31 10.54 -5.91 -17.33
CA VAL A 31 10.84 -5.87 -15.89
C VAL A 31 10.28 -4.61 -15.24
N LEU A 32 10.36 -3.45 -15.91
CA LEU A 32 9.79 -2.21 -15.41
C LEU A 32 8.28 -2.32 -15.21
N ILE A 33 7.57 -2.88 -16.19
CA ILE A 33 6.12 -3.09 -16.10
C ILE A 33 5.79 -4.08 -14.98
N ALA A 34 6.54 -5.17 -14.85
CA ALA A 34 6.34 -6.14 -13.79
C ALA A 34 6.43 -5.51 -12.39
N ASN A 35 7.41 -4.62 -12.17
CA ASN A 35 7.54 -3.89 -10.91
C ASN A 35 6.31 -3.00 -10.61
N ILE A 36 5.79 -2.30 -11.62
CA ILE A 36 4.59 -1.47 -11.46
C ILE A 36 3.40 -2.35 -11.05
N VAL A 37 3.20 -3.49 -11.69
CA VAL A 37 2.11 -4.43 -11.37
C VAL A 37 2.23 -4.96 -9.95
N ILE A 38 3.43 -5.33 -9.49
CA ILE A 38 3.64 -5.81 -8.12
C ILE A 38 3.24 -4.74 -7.09
N VAL A 39 3.59 -3.47 -7.33
CA VAL A 39 3.20 -2.36 -6.45
C VAL A 39 1.68 -2.18 -6.45
N GLN A 40 1.04 -2.22 -7.62
CA GLN A 40 -0.42 -2.10 -7.73
C GLN A 40 -1.15 -3.22 -6.98
N LEU A 41 -0.66 -4.46 -7.05
CA LEU A 41 -1.24 -5.59 -6.31
C LEU A 41 -1.14 -5.40 -4.79
N LYS A 42 -0.01 -4.88 -4.28
CA LYS A 42 0.13 -4.55 -2.86
C LYS A 42 -0.86 -3.47 -2.42
N LEU A 43 -0.99 -2.40 -3.22
CA LEU A 43 -1.96 -1.34 -2.94
C LEU A 43 -3.40 -1.85 -2.96
N ALA A 44 -3.76 -2.73 -3.91
CA ALA A 44 -5.07 -3.33 -3.98
C ALA A 44 -5.39 -4.16 -2.73
N LYS A 45 -4.43 -4.96 -2.24
CA LYS A 45 -4.55 -5.69 -0.97
C LYS A 45 -4.71 -4.73 0.22
N ASP A 46 -3.86 -3.71 0.29
CA ASP A 46 -3.89 -2.75 1.39
C ASP A 46 -5.21 -1.97 1.45
N ILE A 47 -5.87 -1.71 0.31
CA ILE A 47 -7.21 -1.11 0.26
C ILE A 47 -8.23 -2.01 0.96
N GLY A 48 -8.21 -3.33 0.73
CA GLY A 48 -9.09 -4.28 1.42
C GLY A 48 -8.83 -4.30 2.93
N ASP A 49 -7.56 -4.43 3.33
CA ASP A 49 -7.15 -4.41 4.73
C ASP A 49 -7.47 -3.06 5.42
N SER A 50 -7.49 -1.97 4.65
CA SER A 50 -7.80 -0.62 5.14
C SER A 50 -9.23 -0.46 5.60
N GLN A 51 -10.20 -1.14 4.98
CA GLN A 51 -11.59 -1.07 5.41
C GLN A 51 -11.74 -1.60 6.85
N VAL A 52 -11.04 -2.70 7.16
CA VAL A 52 -11.03 -3.28 8.51
C VAL A 52 -10.35 -2.35 9.51
N ALA A 53 -9.21 -1.76 9.14
CA ALA A 53 -8.52 -0.79 9.99
C ALA A 53 -9.36 0.48 10.25
N ILE A 54 -10.07 0.98 9.24
CA ILE A 54 -11.00 2.12 9.39
C ILE A 54 -12.11 1.78 10.38
N TYR A 55 -12.74 0.62 10.23
CA TYR A 55 -13.83 0.21 11.11
C TYR A 55 -13.37 0.10 12.58
N ALA A 56 -12.17 -0.44 12.80
CA ALA A 56 -11.55 -0.47 14.13
C ALA A 56 -11.29 0.95 14.68
N ALA A 57 -10.76 1.86 13.85
CA ALA A 57 -10.51 3.24 14.25
C ALA A 57 -11.80 3.96 14.63
N ASP A 58 -12.86 3.83 13.83
CA ASP A 58 -14.16 4.46 14.08
C ASP A 58 -14.80 3.94 15.37
N SER A 59 -14.79 2.62 15.57
CA SER A 59 -15.26 1.97 16.80
C SER A 59 -14.54 2.53 18.05
N GLY A 60 -13.24 2.82 17.95
CA GLY A 60 -12.48 3.43 19.03
C GLY A 60 -12.86 4.89 19.32
N VAL A 61 -13.21 5.67 18.29
CA VAL A 61 -13.74 7.03 18.47
C VAL A 61 -15.07 6.98 19.21
N GLU A 62 -16.01 6.14 18.74
CA GLU A 62 -17.33 6.00 19.36
C GLU A 62 -17.23 5.53 20.82
N TRP A 63 -16.35 4.57 21.09
CA TRP A 63 -16.09 4.08 22.44
C TRP A 63 -15.61 5.20 23.38
N GLN A 64 -14.64 6.01 22.96
CA GLN A 64 -14.15 7.12 23.78
C GLN A 64 -15.20 8.23 23.94
N LEU A 65 -15.93 8.55 22.87
CA LEU A 65 -17.00 9.54 22.92
C LEU A 65 -18.11 9.12 23.88
N TYR A 66 -18.46 7.82 23.90
CA TYR A 66 -19.43 7.27 24.84
C TYR A 66 -18.97 7.44 26.29
N GLN A 67 -17.72 7.09 26.59
CA GLN A 67 -17.14 7.22 27.92
C GLN A 67 -17.15 8.68 28.40
N ILE A 68 -16.74 9.63 27.54
CA ILE A 68 -16.74 11.06 27.85
C ILE A 68 -18.16 11.58 28.08
N LYS A 69 -19.12 11.23 27.21
CA LYS A 69 -20.50 11.71 27.32
C LYS A 69 -21.26 11.15 28.52
N LYS A 70 -20.97 9.91 28.92
CA LYS A 70 -21.65 9.25 30.04
C LYS A 70 -20.88 9.34 31.35
N GLY A 71 -19.62 9.77 31.34
CA GLY A 71 -18.76 9.82 32.52
C GLY A 71 -18.48 8.43 33.10
N VAL A 72 -18.48 7.39 32.27
CA VAL A 72 -18.24 5.99 32.68
C VAL A 72 -16.98 5.46 32.03
N SER A 73 -16.30 4.53 32.71
CA SER A 73 -15.24 3.74 32.09
C SER A 73 -15.78 2.37 31.72
N VAL A 74 -15.68 2.01 30.44
CA VAL A 74 -16.10 0.72 29.90
C VAL A 74 -14.91 0.05 29.21
N ALA A 75 -14.86 -1.29 29.24
CA ALA A 75 -13.80 -2.04 28.58
C ALA A 75 -13.73 -1.71 27.07
N SER A 76 -12.52 -1.76 26.51
CA SER A 76 -12.30 -1.53 25.09
C SER A 76 -12.98 -2.62 24.25
N PRO A 77 -13.61 -2.26 23.11
CA PRO A 77 -14.20 -3.24 22.20
C PRO A 77 -13.15 -4.21 21.65
N ALA A 78 -13.49 -5.49 21.62
CA ALA A 78 -12.63 -6.55 21.07
C ALA A 78 -13.03 -6.84 19.62
N MET A 79 -12.05 -6.84 18.72
CA MET A 79 -12.27 -7.17 17.31
C MET A 79 -11.94 -8.65 17.06
N LEU A 80 -12.93 -9.45 16.68
CA LEU A 80 -12.77 -10.90 16.48
C LEU A 80 -11.95 -11.28 15.24
N ASN A 81 -11.76 -10.33 14.33
CA ASN A 81 -11.03 -10.51 13.08
C ASN A 81 -9.52 -10.24 13.20
N GLY A 82 -8.99 -10.00 14.42
CA GLY A 82 -7.57 -9.71 14.64
C GLY A 82 -7.18 -8.25 14.42
N ALA A 83 -8.14 -7.36 14.17
CA ALA A 83 -7.89 -5.92 14.21
C ALA A 83 -7.65 -5.45 15.66
N THR A 84 -6.97 -4.33 15.81
CA THR A 84 -6.69 -3.74 17.12
C THR A 84 -7.04 -2.25 17.13
N ILE A 85 -7.42 -1.77 18.30
CA ILE A 85 -7.84 -0.39 18.54
C ILE A 85 -6.89 0.21 19.57
N GLY A 86 -6.28 1.34 19.23
CA GLY A 86 -5.49 2.16 20.14
C GLY A 86 -6.05 3.56 20.19
N THR A 87 -6.42 4.05 21.37
CA THR A 87 -6.98 5.40 21.53
C THR A 87 -6.13 6.25 22.45
N THR A 88 -6.03 7.54 22.15
CA THR A 88 -5.45 8.56 23.04
C THR A 88 -6.44 9.70 23.17
N VAL A 89 -6.78 10.07 24.40
CA VAL A 89 -7.65 11.22 24.69
C VAL A 89 -6.79 12.30 25.34
N THR A 90 -6.88 13.52 24.80
CA THR A 90 -6.21 14.71 25.34
C THR A 90 -7.21 15.83 25.54
N GLY A 91 -6.91 16.78 26.41
CA GLY A 91 -7.79 17.91 26.71
C GLY A 91 -8.52 17.76 28.05
N VAL A 92 -9.32 18.78 28.38
CA VAL A 92 -10.08 18.89 29.62
C VAL A 92 -11.45 19.49 29.31
N ALA A 93 -12.47 19.15 30.10
CA ALA A 93 -13.81 19.66 29.87
C ALA A 93 -13.82 21.21 29.78
N PRO A 94 -14.54 21.79 28.80
CA PRO A 94 -15.45 21.14 27.86
C PRO A 94 -14.78 20.61 26.57
N SER A 95 -13.48 20.81 26.36
CA SER A 95 -12.80 20.53 25.09
C SER A 95 -11.92 19.28 25.14
N PHE A 96 -12.26 18.29 24.32
CA PHE A 96 -11.54 17.03 24.21
C PHE A 96 -11.08 16.78 22.77
N THR A 97 -9.93 16.13 22.64
CA THR A 97 -9.43 15.57 21.38
C THR A 97 -9.25 14.06 21.57
N ILE A 98 -9.92 13.29 20.73
CA ILE A 98 -9.80 11.84 20.66
C ILE A 98 -9.01 11.49 19.40
N LYS A 99 -7.91 10.76 19.57
CA LYS A 99 -7.19 10.08 18.48
C LYS A 99 -7.45 8.60 18.58
N SER A 100 -7.98 7.99 17.53
CA SER A 100 -8.26 6.56 17.47
C SER A 100 -7.54 5.94 16.28
N LEU A 101 -6.65 4.99 16.58
CA LEU A 101 -5.85 4.23 15.63
C LEU A 101 -6.41 2.81 15.52
N GLY A 102 -6.94 2.48 14.35
CA GLY A 102 -7.26 1.11 13.98
C GLY A 102 -6.10 0.48 13.22
N SER A 103 -5.71 -0.74 13.60
CA SER A 103 -4.64 -1.49 12.95
C SER A 103 -5.11 -2.88 12.56
N TYR A 104 -4.82 -3.28 11.33
CA TYR A 104 -5.07 -4.62 10.81
C TYR A 104 -3.96 -5.02 9.86
N GLN A 105 -3.30 -6.15 10.12
CA GLN A 105 -2.11 -6.61 9.38
C GLN A 105 -1.02 -5.52 9.31
N SER A 106 -0.63 -5.10 8.11
CA SER A 106 0.36 -4.03 7.87
C SER A 106 -0.27 -2.64 7.72
N VAL A 107 -1.60 -2.55 7.76
CA VAL A 107 -2.33 -1.30 7.51
C VAL A 107 -2.77 -0.68 8.83
N LYS A 108 -2.55 0.63 8.94
CA LYS A 108 -2.98 1.45 10.07
C LYS A 108 -3.75 2.66 9.57
N ARG A 109 -4.88 2.97 10.20
CA ARG A 109 -5.74 4.10 9.86
C ARG A 109 -6.12 4.81 11.15
N GLN A 110 -6.05 6.15 11.15
CA GLN A 110 -6.30 6.95 12.33
C GLN A 110 -7.34 8.02 12.06
N PHE A 111 -8.25 8.21 13.01
CA PHE A 111 -9.17 9.33 13.05
C PHE A 111 -8.87 10.21 14.26
N GLU A 112 -9.08 11.51 14.06
CA GLU A 112 -8.97 12.52 15.09
C GLU A 112 -10.25 13.32 15.14
N VAL A 113 -10.86 13.41 16.32
CA VAL A 113 -12.08 14.19 16.55
C VAL A 113 -11.81 15.11 17.73
N SER A 114 -12.04 16.40 17.52
CA SER A 114 -11.97 17.42 18.56
C SER A 114 -13.34 18.07 18.73
N PHE A 115 -13.81 18.22 19.95
CA PHE A 115 -15.10 18.83 20.29
C PHE A 115 -15.05 19.55 21.63
#